data_AF-A0A8J7BEK1-F1
#
_entry.id   AF-A0A8J7BEK1-F1
#
_cell.length_a   1.000
_cell.length_b   1.000
_cell.length_c   1.000
_cell.angle_alpha   90.00
_cell.angle_beta   90.00
_cell.angle_gamma   90.00
#
_symmetry.space_group_name_H-M   'P 1'
#
loop_
_entity.id
_entity.type
_entity.pdbx_description
1 polymer ?
#
loop_
_entity_poly.entity_id
_entity_poly.type
_entity_poly.pdbx_seq_one_letter_code
_entity_poly.pdbx_strand_id
1 'polypeptide(L)'
;MVRYCVAALLIVLAWLTPGAAWASSSSPLLAQATGVEVPEIDASAPLSDTDIATFAKVYQQVQTLRLQAEQKMAKAVEDEGLTIERFNAIAETQLTGAAESSEDMAKIAEKAKISKKDDKKFKAAVDRIIAIRQSTEGDMEKAIEADGLSIDTFNSILERSADDTTLQRQISDEIVKQTLAAAEPAA
;
A
#
# COMPACT_ATOMS: atom_id res chain seq x y z
N MET A 1 -7.37 1.40 -9.38
CA MET A 1 -6.36 2.07 -8.54
C MET A 1 -6.86 2.06 -7.11
N VAL A 2 -5.94 1.74 -6.21
CA VAL A 2 -6.12 1.68 -4.76
C VAL A 2 -6.74 2.99 -4.28
N ARG A 3 -7.70 2.88 -3.36
CA ARG A 3 -8.48 3.98 -2.78
C ARG A 3 -7.57 4.92 -1.99
N TYR A 4 -6.88 5.80 -2.71
CA TYR A 4 -6.61 7.14 -2.25
C TYR A 4 -7.84 8.00 -2.59
N CYS A 5 -8.13 9.02 -1.77
CA CYS A 5 -9.25 9.98 -1.88
C CYS A 5 -10.57 9.59 -1.18
N VAL A 6 -10.60 9.72 0.15
CA VAL A 6 -11.74 10.34 0.86
C VAL A 6 -11.21 11.30 1.93
N ALA A 7 -10.70 12.44 1.46
CA ALA A 7 -10.41 13.71 2.15
C ALA A 7 -9.49 14.47 1.17
N ALA A 8 -9.79 15.64 0.62
CA ALA A 8 -10.65 16.71 1.05
C ALA A 8 -11.34 17.31 -0.18
N LEU A 9 -12.65 17.45 -0.07
CA LEU A 9 -13.48 18.28 -0.94
C LEU A 9 -13.65 19.63 -0.22
N LEU A 10 -13.48 20.73 -0.97
CA LEU A 10 -13.87 22.11 -0.65
C LEU A 10 -12.99 22.93 0.30
N ILE A 11 -12.07 23.73 -0.26
CA ILE A 11 -11.96 25.15 0.13
C ILE A 11 -11.94 25.99 -1.13
N VAL A 12 -13.12 26.52 -1.45
CA VAL A 12 -13.32 27.61 -2.41
C VAL A 12 -12.84 28.91 -1.75
N LEU A 13 -11.89 29.57 -2.42
CA LEU A 13 -11.74 31.01 -2.55
C LEU A 13 -12.35 31.90 -1.44
N ALA A 14 -11.56 32.31 -0.45
CA ALA A 14 -11.94 33.40 0.47
C ALA A 14 -10.71 34.05 1.14
N TRP A 15 -9.77 34.55 0.35
CA TRP A 15 -8.82 35.57 0.83
C TRP A 15 -9.23 36.91 0.25
N LEU A 16 -10.09 37.63 0.98
CA LEU A 16 -10.12 39.09 1.11
C LEU A 16 -11.33 39.50 1.98
N THR A 17 -11.14 39.65 3.29
CA THR A 17 -11.39 40.88 4.07
C THR A 17 -11.55 40.60 5.58
N PRO A 18 -11.08 41.52 6.45
CA PRO A 18 -11.05 41.35 7.90
C PRO A 18 -12.26 41.99 8.59
N GLY A 19 -12.74 41.39 9.69
CA GLY A 19 -13.45 42.11 10.76
C GLY A 19 -14.77 41.51 11.27
N ALA A 20 -14.77 41.23 12.58
CA ALA A 20 -15.88 41.33 13.52
C ALA A 20 -17.10 40.37 13.42
N ALA A 21 -16.99 39.30 14.23
CA ALA A 21 -17.87 39.02 15.37
C ALA A 21 -19.38 38.96 15.15
N TRP A 22 -19.93 37.76 14.99
CA TRP A 22 -21.24 37.39 15.54
C TRP A 22 -21.10 36.06 16.27
N ALA A 23 -21.14 36.13 17.59
CA ALA A 23 -21.48 35.01 18.44
C ALA A 23 -22.85 34.46 18.01
N SER A 24 -22.98 33.15 17.88
CA SER A 24 -24.27 32.49 17.85
C SER A 24 -24.18 31.13 18.54
N SER A 25 -24.78 31.12 19.72
CA SER A 25 -25.53 30.02 20.34
C SER A 25 -24.88 28.64 20.31
N SER A 26 -24.19 28.34 21.41
CA SER A 26 -24.09 27.01 22.00
C SER A 26 -25.45 26.30 21.98
N SER A 27 -25.57 25.24 21.17
CA SER A 27 -26.58 24.21 21.33
C SER A 27 -25.95 23.05 22.12
N PRO A 28 -26.33 22.81 23.39
CA PRO A 28 -25.90 21.63 24.13
C PRO A 28 -26.88 20.51 23.80
N LEU A 29 -26.76 19.89 22.62
CA LEU A 29 -27.63 18.78 22.25
C LEU A 29 -26.92 17.77 21.36
N LEU A 30 -25.77 17.31 21.84
CA LEU A 30 -25.12 16.07 21.39
C LEU A 30 -24.09 15.54 22.41
N ALA A 31 -24.33 15.81 23.71
CA ALA A 31 -23.46 15.34 24.80
C ALA A 31 -23.68 13.86 25.17
N GLN A 32 -24.46 13.08 24.41
CA GLN A 32 -24.70 11.66 24.70
C GLN A 32 -24.92 10.86 23.41
N ALA A 33 -23.91 10.82 22.54
CA ALA A 33 -23.68 9.65 21.71
C ALA A 33 -22.48 8.95 22.33
N THR A 34 -22.73 7.78 22.88
CA THR A 34 -21.77 6.82 23.44
C THR A 34 -20.39 6.95 22.79
N GLY A 35 -19.40 7.31 23.59
CA GLY A 35 -18.00 7.21 23.23
C GLY A 35 -17.69 5.77 22.85
N VAL A 36 -17.62 5.53 21.54
CA VAL A 36 -16.68 4.53 21.04
C VAL A 36 -15.35 5.25 21.08
N GLU A 37 -14.69 5.12 22.23
CA GLU A 37 -13.27 5.40 22.39
C GLU A 37 -12.57 4.44 21.44
N VAL A 38 -12.39 4.87 20.19
CA VAL A 38 -11.35 4.29 19.35
C VAL A 38 -10.07 4.65 20.08
N PRO A 39 -9.27 3.68 20.55
CA PRO A 39 -8.02 4.02 21.21
C PRO A 39 -7.20 4.87 20.25
N GLU A 40 -7.02 6.15 20.58
CA GLU A 40 -6.02 6.98 19.94
C GLU A 40 -4.66 6.38 20.33
N ILE A 41 -4.13 5.51 19.46
CA ILE A 41 -2.78 4.99 19.64
C ILE A 41 -1.82 6.13 19.29
N ASP A 42 -1.07 6.56 20.30
CA ASP A 42 -0.14 7.67 20.20
C ASP A 42 1.02 7.27 19.27
N ALA A 43 0.99 7.75 18.03
CA ALA A 43 2.08 7.56 17.06
C ALA A 43 3.43 8.16 17.52
N SER A 44 3.42 8.91 18.64
CA SER A 44 4.62 9.44 19.30
C SER A 44 5.21 8.50 20.36
N ALA A 45 4.64 7.30 20.56
CA ALA A 45 5.19 6.35 21.52
C ALA A 45 6.70 6.09 21.25
N PRO A 46 7.53 6.09 22.30
CA PRO A 46 8.96 5.82 22.15
C PRO A 46 9.16 4.39 21.64
N LEU A 47 9.92 4.24 20.57
CA LEU A 47 10.31 2.93 20.03
C LEU A 47 11.41 2.35 20.91
N SER A 48 11.29 1.07 21.26
CA SER A 48 12.37 0.37 21.94
C SER A 48 13.38 -0.20 20.94
N ASP A 49 14.61 -0.44 21.41
CA ASP A 49 15.63 -1.14 20.60
C ASP A 49 15.16 -2.54 20.17
N THR A 50 14.30 -3.19 20.99
CA THR A 50 13.70 -4.49 20.68
C THR A 50 12.70 -4.39 19.53
N ASP A 51 11.89 -3.33 19.50
CA ASP A 51 10.94 -3.08 18.41
C ASP A 51 11.69 -2.84 17.10
N ILE A 52 12.79 -2.07 17.13
CA ILE A 52 13.61 -1.79 15.95
C ILE A 52 14.27 -3.08 15.42
N ALA A 53 14.84 -3.90 16.30
CA ALA A 53 15.46 -5.17 15.90
C ALA A 53 14.42 -6.15 15.31
N THR A 54 13.23 -6.22 15.92
CA THR A 54 12.13 -7.07 15.45
C THR A 54 11.60 -6.56 14.11
N PHE A 55 11.40 -5.25 13.98
CA PHE A 55 11.03 -4.60 12.73
C PHE A 55 12.03 -4.91 11.62
N ALA A 56 13.34 -4.78 11.87
CA ALA A 56 14.38 -5.09 10.88
C ALA A 56 14.25 -6.51 10.32
N LYS A 57 14.05 -7.49 11.21
CA LYS A 57 13.86 -8.90 10.85
C LYS A 57 12.60 -9.10 10.00
N VAL A 58 11.45 -8.63 10.51
CA VAL A 58 10.15 -8.76 9.85
C VAL A 58 10.15 -8.03 8.49
N TYR A 59 10.78 -6.86 8.42
CA TYR A 59 10.91 -6.09 7.19
C TYR A 59 11.61 -6.90 6.10
N GLN A 60 12.72 -7.59 6.42
CA GLN A 60 13.41 -8.45 5.45
C GLN A 60 12.51 -9.61 4.95
N GLN A 61 11.71 -10.22 5.82
CA GLN A 61 10.76 -11.26 5.43
C GLN A 61 9.66 -10.70 4.52
N VAL A 62 9.10 -9.55 4.87
CA VAL A 62 8.10 -8.82 4.07
C VAL A 62 8.66 -8.48 2.68
N GLN A 63 9.90 -7.99 2.58
CA GLN A 63 10.55 -7.73 1.28
C GLN A 63 10.71 -9.00 0.44
N THR A 64 11.06 -10.12 1.08
CA THR A 64 11.18 -11.41 0.39
C THR A 64 9.83 -11.88 -0.16
N LEU A 65 8.76 -11.79 0.65
CA LEU A 65 7.40 -12.13 0.22
C LEU A 65 6.94 -11.27 -0.97
N ARG A 66 7.23 -9.97 -0.95
CA ARG A 66 6.92 -9.05 -2.05
C ARG A 66 7.64 -9.44 -3.34
N LEU A 67 8.95 -9.68 -3.27
CA LEU A 67 9.74 -10.11 -4.44
C LEU A 67 9.20 -11.43 -5.03
N GLN A 68 8.88 -12.40 -4.18
CA GLN A 68 8.27 -13.66 -4.63
C GLN A 68 6.90 -13.45 -5.29
N ALA A 69 6.09 -12.54 -4.75
CA ALA A 69 4.80 -12.21 -5.33
C ALA A 69 4.95 -11.54 -6.70
N GLU A 70 5.90 -10.62 -6.87
CA GLU A 70 6.21 -10.01 -8.17
C GLU A 70 6.58 -11.04 -9.22
N GLN A 71 7.44 -12.00 -8.88
CA GLN A 71 7.80 -13.11 -9.77
C GLN A 71 6.58 -13.99 -10.11
N LYS A 72 5.74 -14.33 -9.12
CA LYS A 72 4.51 -15.10 -9.34
C LYS A 72 3.52 -14.35 -10.23
N MET A 73 3.38 -13.03 -10.06
CA MET A 73 2.51 -12.20 -10.90
C MET A 73 3.00 -12.15 -12.35
N ALA A 74 4.30 -11.95 -12.57
CA ALA A 74 4.88 -11.99 -13.91
C ALA A 74 4.64 -13.35 -14.57
N LYS A 75 4.89 -14.44 -13.84
CA LYS A 75 4.61 -15.80 -14.32
C LYS A 75 3.13 -16.03 -14.63
N ALA A 76 2.21 -15.49 -13.83
CA ALA A 76 0.78 -15.63 -14.07
C ALA A 76 0.34 -14.99 -15.40
N VAL A 77 0.98 -13.90 -15.81
CA VAL A 77 0.75 -13.27 -17.13
C VAL A 77 1.25 -14.19 -18.25
N GLU A 78 2.47 -14.70 -18.11
CA GLU A 78 3.10 -15.60 -19.08
C GLU A 78 2.34 -16.92 -19.25
N ASP A 79 1.86 -17.50 -18.15
CA ASP A 79 1.10 -18.75 -18.13
C ASP A 79 -0.26 -18.62 -18.87
N GLU A 80 -0.84 -17.41 -18.94
CA GLU A 80 -2.03 -17.11 -19.75
C GLU A 80 -1.68 -16.83 -21.23
N GLY A 81 -0.39 -16.90 -21.57
CA GLY A 81 0.13 -16.72 -22.92
C GLY A 81 0.11 -15.28 -23.39
N LEU A 82 0.36 -14.33 -22.49
CA LEU A 82 0.65 -12.93 -22.78
C LEU A 82 2.11 -12.64 -22.41
N THR A 83 2.75 -11.71 -23.12
CA THR A 83 4.00 -11.11 -22.62
C THR A 83 3.66 -10.00 -21.63
N ILE A 84 4.62 -9.61 -20.79
CA ILE A 84 4.44 -8.50 -19.84
C ILE A 84 4.13 -7.19 -20.57
N GLU A 85 4.83 -6.91 -21.67
CA GLU A 85 4.59 -5.71 -22.49
C GLU A 85 3.18 -5.72 -23.07
N ARG A 86 2.70 -6.89 -23.52
CA ARG A 86 1.36 -7.05 -24.07
C ARG A 86 0.29 -6.84 -23.01
N PHE A 87 0.48 -7.43 -21.83
CA PHE A 87 -0.41 -7.23 -20.69
C PHE A 87 -0.47 -5.76 -20.28
N ASN A 88 0.68 -5.08 -20.18
CA ASN A 88 0.75 -3.66 -19.82
C ASN A 88 0.07 -2.76 -20.86
N ALA A 89 0.26 -3.04 -22.15
CA ALA A 89 -0.42 -2.30 -23.21
C ALA A 89 -1.94 -2.40 -23.09
N ILE A 90 -2.48 -3.61 -22.83
CA ILE A 90 -3.92 -3.82 -22.61
C ILE A 90 -4.38 -3.15 -21.29
N ALA A 91 -3.58 -3.23 -20.22
CA ALA A 91 -3.92 -2.59 -18.95
C ALA A 91 -4.02 -1.06 -19.10
N GLU A 92 -3.10 -0.46 -19.86
CA GLU A 92 -3.11 0.98 -20.15
C GLU A 92 -4.40 1.40 -20.85
N THR A 93 -4.88 0.62 -21.84
CA THR A 93 -6.15 0.94 -22.52
C THR A 93 -7.34 0.89 -21.57
N GLN A 94 -7.35 -0.05 -20.61
CA GLN A 94 -8.44 -0.20 -19.64
C GLN A 94 -8.40 0.86 -18.52
N LEU A 95 -7.21 1.32 -18.13
CA LEU A 95 -7.04 2.36 -17.11
C LEU A 95 -7.27 3.77 -17.66
N THR A 96 -6.83 4.03 -18.90
CA THR A 96 -7.08 5.30 -19.60
C THR A 96 -8.50 5.39 -20.16
N GLY A 97 -9.14 4.25 -20.44
CA GLY A 97 -10.50 4.13 -20.94
C GLY A 97 -11.63 4.42 -19.97
N ALA A 98 -11.32 4.79 -18.72
CA ALA A 98 -12.32 5.30 -17.79
C ALA A 98 -12.74 6.75 -18.10
N ALA A 99 -12.06 7.44 -19.02
CA ALA A 99 -12.39 8.78 -19.46
C ALA A 99 -12.48 8.83 -20.99
N GLU A 100 -13.62 9.37 -21.47
CA GLU A 100 -13.89 9.86 -22.83
C GLU A 100 -14.30 8.81 -23.89
N SER A 101 -15.62 8.72 -24.12
CA SER A 101 -16.29 8.21 -25.33
C SER A 101 -16.01 6.77 -25.82
N SER A 102 -17.09 6.06 -26.20
CA SER A 102 -17.01 4.72 -26.82
C SER A 102 -16.24 4.69 -28.15
N GLU A 103 -16.09 5.82 -28.83
CA GLU A 103 -15.40 5.91 -30.13
C GLU A 103 -13.88 5.95 -29.98
N ASP A 104 -13.36 6.55 -28.91
CA ASP A 104 -11.92 6.63 -28.66
C ASP A 104 -11.39 5.32 -28.10
N MET A 105 -12.22 4.59 -27.36
CA MET A 105 -11.96 3.21 -26.97
C MET A 105 -11.76 2.25 -28.14
N ALA A 106 -12.60 2.36 -29.18
CA ALA A 106 -12.43 1.54 -30.38
C ALA A 106 -11.11 1.83 -31.10
N LYS A 107 -10.73 3.12 -31.21
CA LYS A 107 -9.45 3.53 -31.84
C LYS A 107 -8.23 3.09 -31.03
N ILE A 108 -8.29 3.15 -29.70
CA ILE A 108 -7.21 2.72 -28.82
C ILE A 108 -7.05 1.18 -28.90
N ALA A 109 -8.15 0.43 -28.85
CA ALA A 109 -8.13 -1.02 -29.00
C ALA A 109 -7.66 -1.47 -30.39
N GLU A 110 -8.05 -0.75 -31.45
CA GLU A 110 -7.58 -0.97 -32.82
C GLU A 110 -6.08 -0.67 -32.97
N LYS A 111 -5.60 0.46 -32.43
CA LYS A 111 -4.16 0.83 -32.40
C LYS A 111 -3.33 -0.21 -31.64
N ALA A 112 -3.87 -0.73 -30.54
CA ALA A 112 -3.27 -1.80 -29.76
C ALA A 112 -3.53 -3.19 -30.35
N LYS A 113 -4.28 -3.33 -31.46
CA LYS A 113 -4.66 -4.63 -32.08
C LYS A 113 -5.20 -5.64 -31.06
N ILE A 114 -5.99 -5.20 -30.09
CA ILE A 114 -6.47 -6.07 -29.01
C ILE A 114 -7.52 -7.01 -29.59
N SER A 115 -7.28 -8.31 -29.46
CA SER A 115 -8.23 -9.34 -29.91
C SER A 115 -9.11 -9.79 -28.74
N LYS A 116 -10.32 -10.31 -29.03
CA LYS A 116 -11.17 -10.94 -27.99
C LYS A 116 -10.46 -12.07 -27.22
N LYS A 117 -9.49 -12.74 -27.85
CA LYS A 117 -8.67 -13.78 -27.21
C LYS A 117 -7.68 -13.16 -26.23
N ASP A 118 -7.12 -12.01 -26.55
CA ASP A 118 -6.24 -11.26 -25.67
C ASP A 118 -7.02 -10.73 -24.45
N ASP A 119 -8.25 -10.25 -24.64
CA ASP A 119 -9.12 -9.82 -23.53
C ASP A 119 -9.39 -10.94 -22.52
N LYS A 120 -9.68 -12.15 -23.02
CA LYS A 120 -9.93 -13.31 -22.15
C LYS A 120 -8.69 -13.69 -21.33
N LYS A 121 -7.52 -13.73 -21.97
CA LYS A 121 -6.24 -14.02 -21.31
C LYS A 121 -5.89 -12.94 -20.30
N PHE A 122 -6.09 -11.68 -20.67
CA PHE A 122 -5.84 -10.54 -19.81
C PHE A 122 -6.69 -10.63 -18.55
N LYS A 123 -7.99 -10.88 -18.69
CA LYS A 123 -8.89 -11.07 -17.54
C LYS A 123 -8.44 -12.21 -16.65
N ALA A 124 -8.09 -13.37 -17.22
CA ALA A 124 -7.61 -14.51 -16.44
C ALA A 124 -6.30 -14.18 -15.68
N ALA A 125 -5.38 -13.48 -16.33
CA ALA A 125 -4.13 -13.02 -15.70
C ALA A 125 -4.41 -12.03 -14.55
N VAL A 126 -5.34 -11.08 -14.75
CA VAL A 126 -5.79 -10.16 -13.69
C VAL A 126 -6.38 -10.91 -12.50
N ASP A 127 -7.28 -11.87 -12.74
CA ASP A 127 -7.92 -12.66 -11.68
C ASP A 127 -6.85 -13.43 -10.86
N ARG A 128 -5.82 -13.99 -11.52
CA ARG A 128 -4.68 -14.63 -10.82
C ARG A 128 -3.81 -13.64 -10.06
N ILE A 129 -3.50 -12.49 -10.66
CA ILE A 129 -2.70 -11.43 -10.01
C ILE A 129 -3.38 -10.94 -8.73
N ILE A 130 -4.71 -10.78 -8.76
CA ILE A 130 -5.50 -10.41 -7.57
C ILE A 130 -5.35 -11.48 -6.48
N ALA A 131 -5.50 -12.76 -6.83
CA ALA A 131 -5.36 -13.84 -5.87
C ALA A 131 -3.94 -13.91 -5.25
N ILE A 132 -2.90 -13.71 -6.07
CA ILE A 132 -1.50 -13.66 -5.60
C ILE A 132 -1.31 -12.51 -4.60
N ARG A 133 -1.82 -11.31 -4.92
CA ARG A 133 -1.73 -10.14 -4.03
C ARG A 133 -2.42 -10.40 -2.69
N GLN A 134 -3.66 -10.86 -2.71
CA GLN A 134 -4.43 -11.15 -1.50
C GLN A 134 -3.75 -12.21 -0.62
N SER A 135 -3.24 -13.29 -1.23
CA SER A 135 -2.50 -14.32 -0.49
C SER A 135 -1.22 -13.74 0.13
N THR A 136 -0.48 -12.93 -0.63
CA THR A 136 0.78 -12.33 -0.15
C THR A 136 0.53 -11.31 0.96
N GLU A 137 -0.54 -10.51 0.86
CA GLU A 137 -0.98 -9.60 1.94
C GLU A 137 -1.21 -10.37 3.24
N GLY A 138 -1.98 -11.46 3.20
CA GLY A 138 -2.20 -12.30 4.38
C GLY A 138 -0.92 -12.98 4.90
N ASP A 139 0.03 -13.33 4.02
CA ASP A 139 1.31 -13.90 4.45
C ASP A 139 2.22 -12.85 5.09
N MET A 140 2.19 -11.60 4.61
CA MET A 140 2.92 -10.48 5.22
C MET A 140 2.35 -10.12 6.60
N GLU A 141 1.02 -10.08 6.75
CA GLU A 141 0.38 -9.84 8.05
C GLU A 141 0.79 -10.91 9.08
N LYS A 142 0.73 -12.19 8.70
CA LYS A 142 1.19 -13.29 9.55
C LYS A 142 2.67 -13.19 9.91
N ALA A 143 3.52 -12.77 8.96
CA ALA A 143 4.95 -12.62 9.22
C ALA A 143 5.22 -11.51 10.26
N ILE A 144 4.46 -10.41 10.20
CA ILE A 144 4.54 -9.32 11.18
C ILE A 144 4.11 -9.80 12.57
N GLU A 145 2.96 -10.45 12.66
CA GLU A 145 2.40 -10.88 13.94
C GLU A 145 3.19 -12.04 14.58
N ALA A 146 3.79 -12.92 13.78
CA ALA A 146 4.51 -14.11 14.27
C ALA A 146 5.69 -13.78 15.19
N ASP A 147 6.33 -12.64 14.99
CA ASP A 147 7.45 -12.16 15.81
C ASP A 147 7.00 -11.22 16.94
N GLY A 148 5.69 -11.11 17.19
CA GLY A 148 5.12 -10.34 18.30
C GLY A 148 5.06 -8.83 18.07
N LEU A 149 5.38 -8.37 16.85
CA LEU A 149 5.24 -6.98 16.45
C LEU A 149 3.80 -6.73 15.97
N SER A 150 3.15 -5.68 16.47
CA SER A 150 1.84 -5.30 15.94
C SER A 150 1.99 -4.66 14.55
N ILE A 151 0.95 -4.80 13.72
CA ILE A 151 0.89 -4.13 12.40
C ILE A 151 0.99 -2.62 12.56
N ASP A 152 0.36 -2.05 13.58
CA ASP A 152 0.41 -0.61 13.87
C ASP A 152 1.83 -0.14 14.21
N THR A 153 2.54 -0.89 15.05
CA THR A 153 3.95 -0.61 15.37
C THR A 153 4.83 -0.73 14.14
N PHE A 154 4.63 -1.77 13.33
CA PHE A 154 5.37 -1.95 12.07
C PHE A 154 5.16 -0.75 11.13
N ASN A 155 3.92 -0.31 10.94
CA ASN A 155 3.58 0.83 10.08
C ASN A 155 4.12 2.15 10.65
N SER A 156 4.05 2.36 11.97
CA SER A 156 4.60 3.53 12.64
C SER A 156 6.11 3.65 12.45
N ILE A 157 6.86 2.53 12.60
CA ILE A 157 8.30 2.52 12.35
C ILE A 157 8.58 2.82 10.87
N LEU A 158 7.83 2.23 9.94
CA LEU A 158 7.99 2.48 8.51
C LEU A 158 7.77 3.96 8.17
N GLU A 159 6.69 4.56 8.66
CA GLU A 159 6.37 5.98 8.44
C GLU A 159 7.43 6.91 9.03
N ARG A 160 7.80 6.70 10.30
CA ARG A 160 8.83 7.52 10.98
C ARG A 160 10.19 7.39 10.30
N SER A 161 10.52 6.20 9.81
CA SER A 161 11.77 5.95 9.09
C SER A 161 11.85 6.67 7.75
N ALA A 162 10.75 7.19 7.19
CA ALA A 162 10.79 7.95 5.94
C ALA A 162 11.63 9.23 6.07
N ASP A 163 11.53 9.91 7.23
CA ASP A 163 12.16 11.21 7.46
C ASP A 163 13.21 11.21 8.60
N ASP A 164 13.28 10.15 9.43
CA ASP A 164 14.26 10.03 10.52
C ASP A 164 15.51 9.24 10.07
N THR A 165 16.57 9.96 9.70
CA THR A 165 17.86 9.38 9.30
C THR A 165 18.57 8.60 10.42
N THR A 166 18.30 8.88 11.70
CA THR A 166 18.87 8.13 12.81
C THR A 166 18.19 6.77 12.91
N LEU A 167 16.86 6.76 12.85
CA LEU A 167 16.08 5.53 12.83
C LEU A 167 16.42 4.65 11.61
N GLN A 168 16.57 5.24 10.42
CA GLN A 168 17.03 4.51 9.23
C GLN A 168 18.38 3.80 9.46
N ARG A 169 19.32 4.48 10.12
CA ARG A 169 20.63 3.92 10.44
C ARG A 169 20.50 2.76 11.42
N GLN A 170 19.71 2.92 12.49
CA GLN A 170 19.49 1.86 13.48
C GLN A 170 18.87 0.61 12.85
N ILE A 171 17.87 0.78 11.99
CA ILE A 171 17.26 -0.32 11.23
C ILE A 171 18.31 -1.01 10.34
N SER A 172 19.12 -0.22 9.62
CA SER A 172 20.17 -0.75 8.74
C SER A 172 21.24 -1.54 9.52
N ASP A 173 21.66 -1.03 10.67
CA ASP A 173 22.64 -1.68 11.53
C ASP A 173 22.12 -3.03 12.07
N GLU A 174 20.85 -3.09 12.48
CA GLU A 174 20.22 -4.35 12.89
C GLU A 174 20.09 -5.35 11.72
N ILE A 175 19.72 -4.90 10.52
CA ILE A 175 19.69 -5.74 9.32
C ILE A 175 21.08 -6.34 9.03
N VAL A 176 22.13 -5.52 9.08
CA VAL A 176 23.52 -5.97 8.85
C VAL A 176 23.92 -7.00 9.90
N LYS A 177 23.71 -6.69 11.18
CA LYS A 177 24.01 -7.57 12.31
C LYS A 177 23.31 -8.93 12.18
N GLN A 178 22.01 -8.93 11.85
CA GLN A 178 21.23 -10.17 11.67
C GLN A 178 21.73 -10.98 10.46
N THR A 179 22.09 -10.30 9.37
CA THR A 179 22.63 -10.94 8.16
C THR A 179 23.98 -11.60 8.45
N LEU A 180 24.86 -10.92 9.19
CA LEU A 180 26.16 -11.46 9.60
C LEU A 180 25.99 -12.67 10.52
N ALA A 181 25.09 -12.58 11.50
CA ALA A 181 24.80 -13.69 12.42
C ALA A 181 24.23 -14.93 11.69
N ALA A 182 23.43 -14.74 10.64
CA ALA A 182 22.91 -15.84 9.82
C ALA A 182 23.98 -16.48 8.90
N ALA A 183 25.08 -15.79 8.63
CA ALA A 183 26.15 -16.25 7.75
C ALA A 183 27.27 -17.01 8.50
N GLU A 184 27.32 -16.94 9.82
CA GLU A 184 28.24 -17.75 10.63
C GLU A 184 27.78 -19.22 10.63
N PRO A 185 28.62 -20.18 10.21
CA PRO A 185 28.24 -21.59 10.29
C PRO A 185 28.08 -21.96 11.76
N ALA A 186 26.96 -22.61 12.10
CA ALA A 186 26.76 -23.21 13.42
C ALA A 186 27.92 -24.17 13.69
N ALA A 187 28.84 -23.75 14.57
CA ALA A 187 30.04 -24.48 14.94
C ALA A 187 29.73 -25.70 15.82
#